data_AF-A0A7V8EAR2-F1
#
_entry.id   AF-A0A7V8EAR2-F1
#
_cell.length_a   1.000
_cell.length_b   1.000
_cell.length_c   1.000
_cell.angle_alpha   90.00
_cell.angle_beta   90.00
_cell.angle_gamma   90.00
#
_symmetry.space_group_name_H-M   'P 1'
#
loop_
_entity.id
_entity.type
_entity.pdbx_description
1 polymer ?
#
loop_
_entity_poly.entity_id
_entity_poly.type
_entity_poly.pdbx_seq_one_letter_code
_entity_poly.pdbx_strand_id
1 'polypeptide(L)'
;MYIVEFTVPGTFLVHEDREWAWKIGNLLSSLQDHFIEANLALNLFNSAQAQTHQRFQGMRERHMEEWERKQEIRQQVEADFGGDIWNRDRWQAISDEADARFKREKWAKGHLPREFEHNLSFIYAKAFLYALDAFDKFLGVIAKDPLSPAVAVEQHTKIQEAFPNLRGVRNTAQHLEDRARGLGAGSRGKPPAPMDLKPIDNGLIRAPGGALVLNSLNGSKYGSTMSDGHYGEVDVSIESLHKLKEVLHAVLHSFAWQGPAMNRPSA
;
A
#
# COMPACT_ATOMS: atom_id res chain seq x y z
N MET A 1 -3.95 -16.29 -4.83
CA MET A 1 -4.45 -15.80 -3.53
C MET A 1 -3.75 -16.64 -2.47
N TYR A 2 -3.06 -15.98 -1.55
CA TYR A 2 -2.35 -16.60 -0.43
C TYR A 2 -3.11 -16.30 0.84
N ILE A 3 -3.66 -17.31 1.50
CA ILE A 3 -4.28 -17.12 2.82
C ILE A 3 -3.27 -17.56 3.87
N VAL A 4 -2.68 -16.57 4.54
CA VAL A 4 -1.85 -16.82 5.71
C VAL A 4 -2.73 -16.89 6.95
N GLU A 5 -2.92 -18.09 7.47
CA GLU A 5 -3.71 -18.35 8.68
C GLU A 5 -2.90 -18.20 9.97
N PHE A 6 -3.59 -17.97 11.09
CA PHE A 6 -3.04 -18.01 12.44
C PHE A 6 -4.08 -18.56 13.44
N THR A 7 -3.58 -19.01 14.58
CA THR A 7 -4.41 -19.56 15.67
C THR A 7 -4.34 -18.67 16.89
N VAL A 8 -5.50 -18.32 17.42
CA VAL A 8 -5.65 -17.67 18.73
C VAL A 8 -5.81 -18.78 19.78
N PRO A 9 -5.01 -18.82 20.87
CA PRO A 9 -5.01 -19.94 21.80
C PRO A 9 -6.32 -20.16 22.57
N GLY A 10 -7.14 -19.13 22.72
CA GLY A 10 -8.45 -19.23 23.34
C GLY A 10 -9.34 -18.02 23.03
N THR A 11 -10.49 -17.95 23.69
CA THR A 11 -11.50 -16.91 23.44
C THR A 11 -11.34 -15.70 24.36
N PHE A 12 -10.95 -15.93 25.62
CA PHE A 12 -10.83 -14.90 26.64
C PHE A 12 -9.45 -14.93 27.29
N LEU A 13 -8.89 -13.75 27.57
CA LEU A 13 -7.70 -13.63 28.40
C LEU A 13 -8.02 -13.90 29.87
N VAL A 14 -7.11 -14.61 30.54
CA VAL A 14 -7.21 -14.91 31.97
C VAL A 14 -6.16 -14.11 32.73
N HIS A 15 -6.63 -13.30 33.68
CA HIS A 15 -5.78 -12.57 34.62
C HIS A 15 -6.58 -12.20 35.87
N GLU A 16 -5.89 -11.96 36.99
CA GLU A 16 -6.53 -11.54 38.26
C GLU A 16 -7.22 -10.18 38.11
N ASP A 17 -6.54 -9.23 37.46
CA ASP A 17 -7.12 -7.96 37.03
C ASP A 17 -7.93 -8.13 35.73
N ARG A 18 -9.26 -8.14 35.87
CA ARG A 18 -10.21 -8.29 34.76
C ARG A 18 -10.27 -7.06 33.85
N GLU A 19 -10.09 -5.86 34.40
CA GLU A 19 -10.12 -4.63 33.60
C GLU A 19 -8.89 -4.56 32.70
N TRP A 20 -7.73 -4.93 33.23
CA TRP A 20 -6.52 -5.10 32.46
C TRP A 20 -6.67 -6.16 31.36
N ALA A 21 -7.20 -7.34 31.70
CA ALA A 21 -7.40 -8.42 30.73
C ALA A 21 -8.30 -7.98 29.57
N TRP A 22 -9.34 -7.20 29.86
CA TRP A 22 -10.21 -6.64 28.82
C TRP A 22 -9.47 -5.62 27.93
N LYS A 23 -8.71 -4.70 28.53
CA LYS A 23 -7.93 -3.69 27.78
C LYS A 23 -6.88 -4.34 26.88
N ILE A 24 -6.09 -5.28 27.39
CA ILE A 24 -5.08 -6.01 26.61
C ILE A 24 -5.76 -6.88 25.54
N GLY A 25 -6.89 -7.53 25.88
CA GLY A 25 -7.67 -8.30 24.92
C GLY A 25 -8.07 -7.48 23.69
N ASN A 26 -8.49 -6.22 23.88
CA ASN A 26 -8.82 -5.31 22.77
C ASN A 26 -7.59 -4.95 21.91
N LEU A 27 -6.42 -4.76 22.53
CA LEU A 27 -5.18 -4.50 21.80
C LEU A 27 -4.72 -5.74 21.01
N LEU A 28 -4.84 -6.94 21.59
CA LEU A 28 -4.55 -8.19 20.89
C LEU A 28 -5.54 -8.46 19.75
N SER A 29 -6.82 -8.11 19.90
CA SER A 29 -7.79 -8.16 18.80
C SER A 29 -7.38 -7.19 17.69
N SER A 30 -7.00 -5.96 18.05
CA SER A 30 -6.53 -4.98 17.08
C SER A 30 -5.30 -5.48 16.32
N LEU A 31 -4.34 -6.15 16.97
CA LEU A 31 -3.21 -6.77 16.28
C LEU A 31 -3.65 -7.82 15.25
N GLN A 32 -4.63 -8.65 15.60
CA GLN A 32 -5.18 -9.66 14.70
C GLN A 32 -5.86 -9.01 13.48
N ASP A 33 -6.65 -7.95 13.69
CA ASP A 33 -7.34 -7.25 12.63
C ASP A 33 -6.36 -6.62 11.64
N HIS A 34 -5.31 -5.94 12.12
CA HIS A 34 -4.29 -5.36 11.24
C HIS A 34 -3.44 -6.43 10.53
N PHE A 35 -3.24 -7.60 11.14
CA PHE A 35 -2.63 -8.73 10.43
C PHE A 35 -3.52 -9.20 9.26
N ILE A 36 -4.83 -9.31 9.48
CA ILE A 36 -5.80 -9.69 8.43
C ILE A 36 -5.84 -8.63 7.32
N GLU A 37 -5.82 -7.34 7.68
CA GLU A 37 -5.75 -6.24 6.71
C GLU A 37 -4.48 -6.33 5.85
N ALA A 38 -3.32 -6.59 6.46
CA ALA A 38 -2.06 -6.79 5.73
C ALA A 38 -2.15 -7.99 4.78
N ASN A 39 -2.73 -9.11 5.23
CA ASN A 39 -2.95 -10.29 4.40
C ASN A 39 -3.86 -9.99 3.19
N LEU A 40 -4.98 -9.30 3.41
CA LEU A 40 -5.88 -8.87 2.33
C LEU A 40 -5.19 -7.90 1.37
N ALA A 41 -4.51 -6.88 1.89
CA ALA A 41 -3.81 -5.87 1.08
C ALA A 41 -2.73 -6.50 0.21
N LEU A 42 -1.97 -7.48 0.71
CA LEU A 42 -0.99 -8.23 -0.07
C LEU A 42 -1.65 -8.97 -1.24
N ASN A 43 -2.79 -9.63 -1.00
CA ASN A 43 -3.51 -10.34 -2.06
C ASN A 43 -4.01 -9.41 -3.16
N LEU A 44 -4.57 -8.26 -2.78
CA LEU A 44 -5.03 -7.24 -3.71
C LEU A 44 -3.86 -6.61 -4.48
N PHE A 45 -2.73 -6.36 -3.81
CA PHE A 45 -1.50 -5.89 -4.43
C PHE A 45 -0.99 -6.85 -5.50
N ASN A 46 -0.87 -8.15 -5.16
CA ASN A 46 -0.41 -9.17 -6.09
C ASN A 46 -1.36 -9.34 -7.27
N SER A 47 -2.68 -9.25 -7.04
CA SER A 47 -3.66 -9.28 -8.13
C SER A 47 -3.49 -8.08 -9.08
N ALA A 48 -3.31 -6.87 -8.55
CA ALA A 48 -3.10 -5.67 -9.36
C ALA A 48 -1.79 -5.73 -10.17
N GLN A 49 -0.72 -6.25 -9.58
CA GLN A 49 0.56 -6.50 -10.27
C GLN A 49 0.41 -7.53 -11.40
N ALA A 50 -0.25 -8.66 -11.12
CA ALA A 50 -0.47 -9.71 -12.10
C ALA A 50 -1.32 -9.23 -13.29
N GLN A 51 -2.39 -8.48 -13.03
CA GLN A 51 -3.23 -7.88 -14.07
C GLN A 51 -2.41 -6.93 -14.96
N THR A 52 -1.57 -6.10 -14.34
CA THR A 52 -0.66 -5.21 -15.08
C THR A 52 0.28 -6.00 -15.98
N HIS A 53 0.87 -7.09 -15.47
CA HIS A 53 1.78 -7.94 -16.26
C HIS A 53 1.09 -8.66 -17.42
N GLN A 54 -0.10 -9.24 -17.19
CA GLN A 54 -0.90 -9.88 -18.24
C GLN A 54 -1.25 -8.90 -19.35
N ARG A 55 -1.50 -7.63 -19.02
CA ARG A 55 -1.70 -6.58 -20.02
C ARG A 55 -0.47 -6.26 -20.86
N PHE A 56 0.74 -6.54 -20.42
CA PHE A 56 1.89 -6.33 -21.31
C PHE A 56 2.00 -7.45 -22.36
N GLN A 57 1.55 -8.66 -22.05
CA GLN A 57 1.72 -9.84 -22.92
C GLN A 57 0.83 -9.81 -24.18
N GLY A 58 -0.38 -9.26 -24.10
CA GLY A 58 -1.31 -9.12 -25.25
C GLY A 58 -1.41 -7.69 -25.79
N MET A 59 -0.34 -6.88 -25.70
CA MET A 59 -0.41 -5.45 -26.00
C MET A 59 -0.66 -5.16 -27.49
N ARG A 60 0.05 -5.82 -28.41
CA ARG A 60 -0.02 -5.50 -29.85
C ARG A 60 -1.41 -5.68 -30.46
N GLU A 61 -2.03 -6.83 -30.24
CA GLU A 61 -3.35 -7.15 -30.80
C GLU A 61 -4.42 -6.17 -30.30
N ARG A 62 -4.48 -5.93 -28.99
CA ARG A 62 -5.40 -4.95 -28.41
C ARG A 62 -5.14 -3.53 -28.91
N HIS A 63 -3.89 -3.14 -29.12
CA HIS A 63 -3.60 -1.82 -29.69
C HIS A 63 -4.14 -1.66 -31.12
N MET A 64 -4.15 -2.73 -31.92
CA MET A 64 -4.73 -2.71 -33.26
C MET A 64 -6.25 -2.57 -33.20
N GLU A 65 -6.94 -3.41 -32.42
CA GLU A 65 -8.39 -3.35 -32.22
C GLU A 65 -8.85 -1.99 -31.66
N GLU A 66 -8.12 -1.47 -30.67
CA GLU A 66 -8.39 -0.15 -30.08
C GLU A 66 -8.16 0.99 -31.08
N TRP A 67 -7.15 0.86 -31.95
CA TRP A 67 -6.89 1.85 -32.99
C TRP A 67 -8.00 1.86 -34.04
N GLU A 68 -8.43 0.69 -34.53
CA GLU A 68 -9.52 0.56 -35.49
C GLU A 68 -10.81 1.16 -34.94
N ARG A 69 -11.19 0.79 -33.71
CA ARG A 69 -12.39 1.34 -33.08
C ARG A 69 -12.32 2.85 -32.87
N LYS A 70 -11.13 3.37 -32.55
CA LYS A 70 -10.92 4.81 -32.41
C LYS A 70 -11.05 5.54 -33.75
N GLN A 71 -10.63 4.94 -34.87
CA GLN A 71 -10.86 5.50 -36.21
C GLN A 71 -12.35 5.54 -36.56
N GLU A 72 -13.11 4.48 -36.26
CA GLU A 72 -14.56 4.45 -36.50
C GLU A 72 -15.29 5.57 -35.73
N ILE A 73 -14.97 5.73 -34.45
CA ILE A 73 -15.54 6.79 -33.62
C ILE A 73 -15.17 8.18 -34.16
N ARG A 74 -13.92 8.35 -34.60
CA ARG A 74 -13.47 9.61 -35.20
C ARG A 74 -14.27 9.94 -36.47
N GLN A 75 -14.48 8.97 -37.36
CA GLN A 75 -15.30 9.18 -38.57
C GLN A 75 -16.74 9.58 -38.22
N GLN A 76 -17.32 8.99 -37.18
CA GLN A 76 -18.65 9.38 -36.69
C GLN A 76 -18.67 10.83 -36.18
N VAL A 77 -17.67 11.23 -35.39
CA VAL A 77 -17.54 12.60 -34.88
C VAL A 77 -17.33 13.60 -36.02
N GLU A 78 -16.52 13.27 -37.03
CA GLU A 78 -16.33 14.10 -38.22
C GLU A 78 -17.65 14.31 -38.98
N ALA A 79 -18.48 13.27 -39.10
CA ALA A 79 -19.81 13.38 -39.70
C ALA A 79 -20.77 14.25 -38.87
N ASP A 80 -20.74 14.13 -37.54
CA ASP A 80 -21.58 14.90 -36.62
C ASP A 80 -21.24 16.42 -36.65
N PHE A 81 -19.96 16.77 -36.77
CA PHE A 81 -19.51 18.16 -36.72
C PHE A 81 -19.82 18.95 -38.00
N GLY A 82 -19.72 18.33 -39.17
CA GLY A 82 -19.96 18.96 -40.47
C GLY A 82 -19.00 20.12 -40.84
N GLY A 83 -18.92 20.45 -42.13
CA GLY A 83 -18.13 21.58 -42.63
C GLY A 83 -16.63 21.28 -42.84
N ASP A 84 -15.83 22.35 -43.01
CA ASP A 84 -14.46 22.24 -43.51
C ASP A 84 -13.47 21.71 -42.44
N ILE A 85 -12.88 20.55 -42.73
CA ILE A 85 -12.06 19.73 -41.82
C ILE A 85 -10.65 20.32 -41.64
N TRP A 86 -10.26 21.24 -42.53
CA TRP A 86 -8.93 21.86 -42.55
C TRP A 86 -8.75 23.00 -41.53
N ASN A 87 -9.77 23.31 -40.71
CA ASN A 87 -9.64 24.22 -39.59
C ASN A 87 -8.97 23.51 -38.39
N ARG A 88 -7.81 24.01 -37.95
CA ARG A 88 -7.00 23.43 -36.86
C ARG A 88 -7.76 23.30 -35.53
N ASP A 89 -8.56 24.29 -35.16
CA ASP A 89 -9.32 24.27 -33.90
C ASP A 89 -10.44 23.23 -33.94
N ARG A 90 -11.05 23.04 -35.11
CA ARG A 90 -12.05 21.98 -35.33
C ARG A 90 -11.42 20.60 -35.34
N TRP A 91 -10.26 20.45 -35.96
CA TRP A 91 -9.54 19.18 -35.96
C TRP A 91 -9.19 18.74 -34.52
N GLN A 92 -8.76 19.68 -33.67
CA GLN A 92 -8.51 19.40 -32.26
C GLN A 92 -9.80 19.00 -31.52
N ALA A 93 -10.89 19.75 -31.71
CA ALA A 93 -12.18 19.45 -31.07
C ALA A 93 -12.73 18.07 -31.48
N ILE A 94 -12.61 17.69 -32.75
CA ILE A 94 -12.99 16.36 -33.26
C ILE A 94 -12.15 15.27 -32.58
N SER A 95 -10.83 15.47 -32.50
CA SER A 95 -9.93 14.52 -31.84
C SER A 95 -10.29 14.35 -30.36
N ASP A 96 -10.52 15.45 -29.64
CA ASP A 96 -10.84 15.43 -28.21
C ASP A 96 -12.19 14.75 -27.94
N GLU A 97 -13.20 15.01 -28.77
CA GLU A 97 -14.51 14.37 -28.65
C GLU A 97 -14.46 12.88 -29.01
N ALA A 98 -13.71 12.50 -30.07
CA ALA A 98 -13.50 11.09 -30.41
C ALA A 98 -12.80 10.33 -29.28
N ASP A 99 -11.78 10.93 -28.67
CA ASP A 99 -11.09 10.38 -27.51
C ASP A 99 -12.03 10.23 -26.30
N ALA A 100 -12.89 11.22 -26.05
CA ALA A 100 -13.85 11.17 -24.96
C ALA A 100 -14.90 10.07 -25.17
N ARG A 101 -15.46 9.94 -26.38
CA ARG A 101 -16.42 8.88 -26.73
C ARG A 101 -15.80 7.49 -26.61
N PHE A 102 -14.59 7.31 -27.13
CA PHE A 102 -13.85 6.04 -27.01
C PHE A 102 -13.63 5.64 -25.55
N LYS A 103 -13.15 6.58 -24.71
CA LYS A 103 -12.96 6.32 -23.27
C LYS A 103 -14.28 5.96 -22.58
N ARG A 104 -15.37 6.70 -22.83
CA ARG A 104 -16.70 6.43 -22.28
C ARG A 104 -17.24 5.07 -22.71
N GLU A 105 -17.03 4.67 -23.96
CA GLU A 105 -17.42 3.34 -24.45
C GLU A 105 -16.67 2.24 -23.70
N LYS A 106 -15.36 2.39 -23.48
CA LYS A 106 -14.58 1.43 -22.68
C LYS A 106 -15.08 1.36 -21.24
N TRP A 107 -15.35 2.50 -20.61
CA TRP A 107 -15.85 2.54 -19.24
C TRP A 107 -17.25 1.90 -19.12
N ALA A 108 -18.13 2.11 -20.09
CA ALA A 108 -19.45 1.48 -20.14
C ALA A 108 -19.37 -0.04 -20.26
N LYS A 109 -18.30 -0.57 -20.88
CA LYS A 109 -17.99 -2.00 -20.96
C LYS A 109 -17.29 -2.56 -19.71
N GLY A 110 -17.11 -1.73 -18.67
CA GLY A 110 -16.47 -2.14 -17.41
C GLY A 110 -14.94 -2.08 -17.41
N HIS A 111 -14.31 -1.53 -18.46
CA HIS A 111 -12.86 -1.31 -18.42
C HIS A 111 -12.52 -0.15 -17.49
N LEU A 112 -11.51 -0.34 -16.64
CA LEU A 112 -11.02 0.72 -15.77
C LEU A 112 -10.19 1.75 -16.58
N PRO A 113 -10.19 3.03 -16.16
CA PRO A 113 -9.20 3.99 -16.61
C PRO A 113 -7.78 3.49 -16.34
N ARG A 114 -6.84 3.77 -17.26
CA ARG A 114 -5.44 3.37 -17.13
C ARG A 114 -4.80 3.94 -15.85
N GLU A 115 -5.19 5.15 -15.49
CA GLU A 115 -4.76 5.84 -14.28
C GLU A 115 -5.20 5.06 -13.03
N PHE A 116 -6.40 4.47 -13.04
CA PHE A 116 -6.89 3.69 -11.90
C PHE A 116 -6.08 2.40 -11.78
N GLU A 117 -5.88 1.72 -12.90
CA GLU A 117 -5.13 0.46 -12.97
C GLU A 117 -3.71 0.61 -12.47
N HIS A 118 -3.00 1.65 -12.92
CA HIS A 118 -1.67 1.97 -12.41
C HIS A 118 -1.70 2.22 -10.90
N ASN A 119 -2.69 2.99 -10.41
CA ASN A 119 -2.78 3.37 -9.02
C ASN A 119 -3.21 2.22 -8.08
N LEU A 120 -3.87 1.17 -8.57
CA LEU A 120 -4.32 0.04 -7.73
C LEU A 120 -3.16 -0.56 -6.94
N SER A 121 -2.04 -0.87 -7.60
CA SER A 121 -0.87 -1.42 -6.92
C SER A 121 -0.32 -0.48 -5.83
N PHE A 122 -0.31 0.83 -6.07
CA PHE A 122 0.13 1.80 -5.06
C PHE A 122 -0.86 1.93 -3.90
N ILE A 123 -2.16 1.87 -4.16
CA ILE A 123 -3.19 1.92 -3.13
C ILE A 123 -3.06 0.71 -2.20
N TYR A 124 -2.94 -0.49 -2.77
CA TYR A 124 -2.82 -1.71 -1.98
C TYR A 124 -1.46 -1.81 -1.26
N ALA A 125 -0.38 -1.32 -1.85
CA ALA A 125 0.90 -1.21 -1.16
C ALA A 125 0.83 -0.28 0.06
N LYS A 126 0.15 0.87 -0.05
CA LYS A 126 -0.08 1.78 1.09
C LYS A 126 -0.97 1.13 2.14
N ALA A 127 -2.02 0.41 1.74
CA ALA A 127 -2.88 -0.32 2.68
C ALA A 127 -2.06 -1.34 3.49
N PHE A 128 -1.19 -2.10 2.83
CA PHE A 128 -0.26 -3.01 3.50
C PHE A 128 0.68 -2.27 4.46
N LEU A 129 1.30 -1.17 4.02
CA LEU A 129 2.17 -0.33 4.83
C LEU A 129 1.46 0.19 6.09
N TYR A 130 0.22 0.67 5.96
CA TYR A 130 -0.56 1.18 7.07
C TYR A 130 -0.99 0.09 8.05
N ALA A 131 -1.41 -1.08 7.55
CA ALA A 131 -1.72 -2.23 8.38
C ALA A 131 -0.48 -2.67 9.18
N LEU A 132 0.69 -2.70 8.53
CA LEU A 132 1.97 -3.03 9.16
C LEU A 132 2.40 -2.01 10.23
N ASP A 133 2.32 -0.70 9.95
CA ASP A 133 2.64 0.35 10.93
C ASP A 133 1.66 0.37 12.11
N ALA A 134 0.38 0.10 11.86
CA ALA A 134 -0.60 -0.02 12.92
C ALA A 134 -0.34 -1.26 13.79
N PHE A 135 -0.03 -2.41 13.18
CA PHE A 135 0.40 -3.61 13.91
C PHE A 135 1.58 -3.31 14.83
N ASP A 136 2.65 -2.68 14.32
CA ASP A 136 3.82 -2.26 15.11
C ASP A 136 3.43 -1.35 16.28
N LYS A 137 2.57 -0.34 16.03
CA LYS A 137 2.10 0.57 17.09
C LYS A 137 1.31 -0.13 18.18
N PHE A 138 0.37 -1.00 17.84
CA PHE A 138 -0.41 -1.75 18.83
C PHE A 138 0.49 -2.68 19.65
N LEU A 139 1.42 -3.36 18.99
CA LEU A 139 2.40 -4.22 19.67
C LEU A 139 3.29 -3.39 20.60
N GLY A 140 3.70 -2.20 20.16
CA GLY A 140 4.48 -1.26 20.98
C GLY A 140 3.72 -0.71 22.19
N VAL A 141 2.38 -0.63 22.14
CA VAL A 141 1.55 -0.31 23.32
C VAL A 141 1.51 -1.48 24.29
N ILE A 142 1.29 -2.70 23.79
CA ILE A 142 1.29 -3.93 24.61
C ILE A 142 2.65 -4.11 25.28
N ALA A 143 3.75 -3.97 24.53
CA ALA A 143 5.10 -4.13 25.04
C ALA A 143 5.48 -3.13 26.15
N LYS A 144 4.81 -1.98 26.24
CA LYS A 144 5.05 -0.97 27.29
C LYS A 144 4.21 -1.18 28.54
N ASP A 145 3.20 -2.04 28.47
CA ASP A 145 2.33 -2.30 29.60
C ASP A 145 3.07 -3.14 30.67
N PRO A 146 3.10 -2.71 31.95
CA PRO A 146 3.89 -3.37 32.99
C PRO A 146 3.52 -4.82 33.29
N LEU A 147 2.29 -5.24 32.98
CA LEU A 147 1.79 -6.59 33.23
C LEU A 147 1.88 -7.48 31.98
N SER A 148 2.34 -6.93 30.85
CA SER A 148 2.50 -7.70 29.62
C SER A 148 3.74 -8.62 29.69
N PRO A 149 3.69 -9.82 29.08
CA PRO A 149 4.81 -10.74 29.04
C PRO A 149 6.05 -10.11 28.36
N ALA A 150 7.24 -10.45 28.85
CA ALA A 150 8.51 -9.98 28.28
C ALA A 150 8.67 -10.34 26.78
N VAL A 151 7.99 -11.40 26.33
CA VAL A 151 7.91 -11.80 24.92
C VAL A 151 7.37 -10.66 24.06
N ALA A 152 6.38 -9.89 24.52
CA ALA A 152 5.84 -8.77 23.73
C ALA A 152 6.91 -7.71 23.42
N VAL A 153 7.82 -7.44 24.37
CA VAL A 153 8.96 -6.51 24.19
C VAL A 153 9.95 -7.06 23.17
N GLU A 154 10.31 -8.35 23.30
CA GLU A 154 11.22 -9.01 22.36
C GLU A 154 10.67 -8.98 20.93
N GLN A 155 9.38 -9.29 20.76
CA GLN A 155 8.75 -9.33 19.45
C GLN A 155 8.55 -7.94 18.83
N HIS A 156 8.31 -6.90 19.66
CA HIS A 156 8.29 -5.52 19.18
C HIS A 156 9.66 -5.11 18.63
N THR A 157 10.76 -5.45 19.31
CA THR A 157 12.12 -5.20 18.80
C THR A 157 12.37 -5.93 17.47
N LYS A 158 11.93 -7.19 17.34
CA LYS A 158 12.05 -7.97 16.09
C LYS A 158 11.33 -7.30 14.90
N ILE A 159 10.16 -6.70 15.12
CA ILE A 159 9.46 -5.93 14.07
C ILE A 159 10.28 -4.70 13.65
N GLN A 160 10.85 -3.96 14.60
CA GLN A 160 11.66 -2.78 14.31
C GLN A 160 12.92 -3.11 13.52
N GLU A 161 13.57 -4.24 13.84
CA GLU A 161 14.72 -4.76 13.10
C GLU A 161 14.35 -5.27 11.71
N ALA A 162 13.19 -5.94 11.58
CA ALA A 162 12.71 -6.46 10.31
C ALA A 162 12.24 -5.35 9.34
N PHE A 163 11.74 -4.24 9.87
CA PHE A 163 11.17 -3.14 9.09
C PHE A 163 11.71 -1.76 9.53
N PRO A 164 13.03 -1.52 9.42
CA PRO A 164 13.67 -0.32 9.97
C PRO A 164 13.15 0.99 9.34
N ASN A 165 12.72 0.93 8.07
CA ASN A 165 12.23 2.09 7.32
C ASN A 165 10.71 2.32 7.45
N LEU A 166 9.97 1.42 8.10
CA LEU A 166 8.50 1.42 8.14
C LEU A 166 7.92 2.76 8.52
N ARG A 167 8.35 3.27 9.68
CA ARG A 167 7.88 4.54 10.22
C ARG A 167 8.21 5.72 9.30
N GLY A 168 9.41 5.73 8.73
CA GLY A 168 9.87 6.81 7.87
C GLY A 168 9.07 6.87 6.57
N VAL A 169 8.91 5.73 5.90
CA VAL A 169 8.12 5.61 4.67
C VAL A 169 6.64 5.92 4.92
N ARG A 170 6.06 5.41 6.01
CA ARG A 170 4.67 5.71 6.39
C ARG A 170 4.46 7.18 6.68
N ASN A 171 5.37 7.82 7.42
CA ASN A 171 5.28 9.25 7.68
C ASN A 171 5.31 10.08 6.39
N THR A 172 6.14 9.70 5.41
CA THR A 172 6.15 10.36 4.10
C THR A 172 4.83 10.16 3.35
N ALA A 173 4.24 8.95 3.40
CA ALA A 173 2.93 8.70 2.80
C ALA A 173 1.80 9.54 3.44
N GLN A 174 1.89 9.85 4.74
CA GLN A 174 0.92 10.67 5.46
C GLN A 174 1.13 12.19 5.32
N HIS A 175 2.38 12.62 5.13
CA HIS A 175 2.78 14.03 5.02
C HIS A 175 3.37 14.32 3.64
N LEU A 176 2.70 13.81 2.61
CA LEU A 176 3.19 13.84 1.24
C LEU A 176 3.35 15.27 0.71
N GLU A 177 2.49 16.18 1.16
CA GLU A 177 2.50 17.61 0.82
C GLU A 177 3.77 18.31 1.29
N ASP A 178 4.25 18.02 2.50
CA ASP A 178 5.49 18.57 3.03
C ASP A 178 6.69 17.97 2.28
N ARG A 179 6.66 16.65 2.06
CA ARG A 179 7.73 15.94 1.33
C ARG A 179 7.83 16.41 -0.11
N ALA A 180 6.71 16.64 -0.79
CA ALA A 180 6.67 17.15 -2.16
C ALA A 180 7.28 18.55 -2.30
N ARG A 181 7.29 19.33 -1.22
CA ARG A 181 7.97 20.64 -1.15
C ARG A 181 9.45 20.53 -0.79
N GLY A 182 9.99 19.32 -0.67
CA GLY A 182 11.36 19.07 -0.23
C GLY A 182 11.58 19.38 1.25
N LEU A 183 10.54 19.32 2.09
CA LEU A 183 10.62 19.64 3.52
C LEU A 183 10.69 18.36 4.37
N GLY A 184 11.46 18.43 5.45
CA GLY A 184 11.67 17.36 6.43
C GLY A 184 10.56 17.30 7.47
N ALA A 185 10.83 16.68 8.61
CA ALA A 185 9.85 16.62 9.69
C ALA A 185 9.78 17.95 10.45
N GLY A 186 8.56 18.45 10.66
CA GLY A 186 8.30 19.54 11.60
C GLY A 186 8.28 19.04 13.04
N SER A 187 8.36 19.96 14.00
CA SER A 187 8.11 19.66 15.42
C SER A 187 7.23 20.74 16.04
N ARG A 188 6.68 20.49 17.23
CA ARG A 188 5.77 21.44 17.88
C ARG A 188 6.48 22.79 18.06
N GLY A 189 5.97 23.81 17.39
CA GLY A 189 6.51 25.17 17.42
C GLY A 189 7.71 25.42 16.49
N LYS A 190 8.10 24.47 15.64
CA LYS A 190 9.17 24.66 14.63
C LYS A 190 8.70 24.16 13.25
N PRO A 191 8.66 25.05 12.24
CA PRO A 191 8.30 24.65 10.88
C PRO A 191 9.31 23.63 10.32
N PRO A 192 8.89 22.75 9.40
CA PRO A 192 9.79 21.79 8.77
C PRO A 192 10.86 22.51 7.94
N ALA A 193 12.10 22.08 8.07
CA ALA A 193 13.25 22.61 7.31
C ALA A 193 13.40 21.89 5.96
N PRO A 194 14.07 22.50 4.96
CA PRO A 194 14.45 21.79 3.73
C PRO A 194 15.23 20.50 4.02
N MET A 195 14.91 19.43 3.31
CA MET A 195 15.61 18.13 3.41
C MET A 195 16.95 18.18 2.69
N ASP A 196 17.94 17.54 3.30
CA ASP A 196 19.22 17.24 2.68
C ASP A 196 19.15 15.86 2.01
N LEU A 197 18.88 15.84 0.71
CA LEU A 197 18.69 14.61 -0.05
C LEU A 197 19.96 13.76 -0.07
N LYS A 198 19.81 12.46 0.20
CA LYS A 198 20.92 11.52 0.26
C LYS A 198 21.01 10.68 -1.00
N PRO A 199 22.22 10.21 -1.37
CA PRO A 199 22.41 9.38 -2.54
C PRO A 199 21.48 8.16 -2.56
N ILE A 200 20.98 7.81 -3.74
CA ILE A 200 20.14 6.62 -3.95
C ILE A 200 20.76 5.79 -5.08
N ASP A 201 20.94 4.50 -4.84
CA ASP A 201 21.25 3.51 -5.88
C ASP A 201 20.55 2.20 -5.51
N ASN A 202 19.37 1.95 -6.09
CA ASN A 202 18.52 0.80 -5.75
C ASN A 202 18.13 -0.04 -6.99
N GLY A 203 18.89 0.11 -8.08
CA GLY A 203 18.63 -0.56 -9.36
C GLY A 203 17.50 0.05 -10.20
N LEU A 204 16.50 0.70 -9.57
CA LEU A 204 15.46 1.47 -10.26
C LEU A 204 15.86 2.92 -10.45
N ILE A 205 16.48 3.52 -9.43
CA ILE A 205 16.91 4.92 -9.40
C ILE A 205 18.39 4.95 -9.02
N ARG A 206 19.17 5.71 -9.80
CA ARG A 206 20.58 6.02 -9.51
C ARG A 206 20.78 7.53 -9.51
N ALA A 207 20.89 8.09 -8.31
CA ALA A 207 21.03 9.52 -8.07
C ALA A 207 22.12 9.77 -7.01
N PRO A 208 23.39 9.96 -7.41
CA PRO A 208 24.50 10.20 -6.48
C PRO A 208 24.36 11.49 -5.67
N GLY A 209 23.66 12.50 -6.20
CA GLY A 209 23.32 13.73 -5.47
C GLY A 209 22.00 13.65 -4.68
N GLY A 210 21.38 12.47 -4.64
CA GLY A 210 20.06 12.23 -4.08
C GLY A 210 18.91 12.60 -5.01
N ALA A 211 17.73 12.06 -4.70
CA ALA A 211 16.49 12.36 -5.42
C ALA A 211 15.31 12.38 -4.45
N LEU A 212 14.35 13.26 -4.74
CA LEU A 212 13.07 13.27 -4.05
C LEU A 212 12.14 12.24 -4.71
N VAL A 213 11.84 11.17 -3.98
CA VAL A 213 10.98 10.08 -4.44
C VAL A 213 9.77 10.01 -3.52
N LEU A 214 8.59 10.29 -4.04
CA LEU A 214 7.39 10.47 -3.21
C LEU A 214 6.52 9.21 -3.13
N ASN A 215 6.49 8.43 -4.20
CA ASN A 215 5.62 7.26 -4.32
C ASN A 215 6.23 6.30 -5.36
N SER A 216 7.00 5.31 -4.89
CA SER A 216 7.73 4.39 -5.76
C SER A 216 7.42 2.94 -5.45
N LEU A 217 7.34 2.13 -6.50
CA LEU A 217 7.28 0.67 -6.43
C LEU A 217 8.45 0.10 -7.23
N ASN A 218 9.37 -0.57 -6.53
CA ASN A 218 10.48 -1.32 -7.12
C ASN A 218 10.23 -2.81 -6.91
N GLY A 219 9.55 -3.44 -7.88
CA GLY A 219 9.01 -4.79 -7.69
C GLY A 219 7.95 -4.81 -6.59
N SER A 220 8.18 -5.61 -5.54
CA SER A 220 7.32 -5.68 -4.34
C SER A 220 7.60 -4.56 -3.33
N LYS A 221 8.67 -3.80 -3.51
CA LYS A 221 9.12 -2.83 -2.50
C LYS A 221 8.46 -1.47 -2.70
N TYR A 222 7.69 -1.04 -1.71
CA TYR A 222 7.10 0.28 -1.64
C TYR A 222 8.04 1.24 -0.92
N GLY A 223 8.40 2.35 -1.55
CA GLY A 223 9.40 3.25 -0.98
C GLY A 223 9.21 4.71 -1.32
N SER A 224 9.86 5.54 -0.51
CA SER A 224 9.85 6.99 -0.60
C SER A 224 11.04 7.60 0.14
N THR A 225 11.37 8.85 -0.18
CA THR A 225 12.35 9.66 0.55
C THR A 225 11.77 10.04 1.91
N MET A 226 12.47 9.67 2.97
CA MET A 226 12.12 9.93 4.37
C MET A 226 12.52 11.35 4.77
N SER A 227 12.09 11.79 5.96
CA SER A 227 12.34 13.15 6.46
C SER A 227 13.81 13.52 6.65
N ASP A 228 14.69 12.52 6.73
CA ASP A 228 16.14 12.68 6.87
C ASP A 228 16.86 12.70 5.51
N GLY A 229 16.11 12.63 4.41
CA GLY A 229 16.61 12.66 3.03
C GLY A 229 17.06 11.32 2.48
N HIS A 230 17.10 10.24 3.28
CA HIS A 230 17.37 8.89 2.78
C HIS A 230 16.14 8.31 2.10
N TYR A 231 16.36 7.47 1.09
CA TYR A 231 15.30 6.64 0.54
C TYR A 231 15.08 5.41 1.43
N GLY A 232 13.84 5.25 1.89
CA GLY A 232 13.40 4.08 2.63
C GLY A 232 12.46 3.22 1.79
N GLU A 233 12.42 1.92 2.08
CA GLU A 233 11.51 0.98 1.44
C GLU A 233 10.99 -0.06 2.43
N VAL A 234 9.77 -0.55 2.16
CA VAL A 234 9.09 -1.62 2.86
C VAL A 234 8.65 -2.65 1.83
N ASP A 235 8.94 -3.92 2.09
CA ASP A 235 8.62 -5.00 1.17
C ASP A 235 7.18 -5.47 1.34
N VAL A 236 6.39 -5.39 0.26
CA VAL A 236 4.98 -5.84 0.21
C VAL A 236 4.96 -7.25 -0.34
N SER A 237 5.29 -8.20 0.52
CA SER A 237 5.59 -9.59 0.14
C SER A 237 5.03 -10.62 1.13
N ILE A 238 5.01 -11.88 0.69
CA ILE A 238 4.58 -13.00 1.53
C ILE A 238 5.59 -13.25 2.66
N GLU A 239 6.87 -13.00 2.42
CA GLU A 239 7.95 -13.10 3.40
C GLU A 239 7.74 -12.10 4.54
N SER A 240 7.37 -10.87 4.21
CA SER A 240 7.04 -9.84 5.22
C SER A 240 5.80 -10.23 6.02
N LEU A 241 4.78 -10.80 5.37
CA LEU A 241 3.58 -11.28 6.06
C LEU A 241 3.86 -12.48 6.98
N HIS A 242 4.76 -13.39 6.59
CA HIS A 242 5.19 -14.49 7.46
C HIS A 242 5.94 -14.02 8.70
N LYS A 243 6.83 -13.02 8.58
CA LYS A 243 7.46 -12.39 9.76
C LYS A 243 6.42 -11.83 10.73
N LEU A 244 5.37 -11.20 10.20
CA LEU A 244 4.26 -10.69 11.00
C LEU A 244 3.48 -11.82 11.70
N LYS A 245 3.25 -12.93 10.99
CA LYS A 245 2.58 -14.11 11.55
C LYS A 245 3.38 -14.68 12.71
N GLU A 246 4.70 -14.83 12.57
CA GLU A 246 5.57 -15.35 13.62
C GLU A 246 5.51 -14.49 14.88
N VAL A 247 5.57 -13.16 14.71
CA VAL A 247 5.42 -12.19 15.81
C VAL A 247 4.04 -12.30 16.45
N LEU A 248 2.97 -12.25 15.65
CA LEU A 248 1.60 -12.35 16.16
C LEU A 248 1.40 -13.65 16.95
N HIS A 249 1.86 -14.77 16.39
CA HIS A 249 1.79 -16.07 17.04
C HIS A 249 2.51 -16.07 18.38
N ALA A 250 3.76 -15.60 18.43
CA ALA A 250 4.55 -15.55 19.67
C ALA A 250 3.90 -14.66 20.73
N VAL A 251 3.38 -13.50 20.33
CA VAL A 251 2.67 -12.58 21.23
C VAL A 251 1.41 -13.24 21.77
N LEU A 252 0.53 -13.76 20.92
CA LEU A 252 -0.71 -14.41 21.36
C LEU A 252 -0.44 -15.57 22.33
N HIS A 253 0.54 -16.43 22.04
CA HIS A 253 0.87 -17.58 22.89
C HIS A 253 1.61 -17.21 24.18
N SER A 254 2.01 -15.95 24.36
CA SER A 254 2.63 -15.48 25.61
C SER A 254 1.62 -15.15 26.71
N PHE A 255 0.34 -15.01 26.37
CA PHE A 255 -0.73 -14.72 27.34
C PHE A 255 -1.46 -15.99 27.76
N ALA A 256 -2.08 -15.96 28.94
CA ALA A 256 -2.96 -17.02 29.41
C ALA A 256 -4.36 -16.85 28.82
N TRP A 257 -4.86 -17.92 28.18
CA TRP A 257 -6.17 -17.93 27.53
C TRP A 257 -7.10 -18.99 28.13
N GLN A 258 -8.40 -18.76 28.02
CA GLN A 258 -9.46 -19.72 28.32
C GLN A 258 -10.46 -19.80 27.17
N GLY A 259 -11.10 -20.97 27.03
CA GLY A 259 -12.04 -21.28 25.96
C GLY A 259 -11.38 -21.96 24.77
N PRO A 260 -12.15 -22.29 23.73
CA PRO A 260 -11.63 -22.98 22.55
C PRO A 260 -10.66 -22.08 21.77
N ALA A 261 -9.63 -22.70 21.22
CA ALA A 261 -8.75 -22.06 20.25
C ALA A 261 -9.53 -21.72 18.97
N MET A 262 -9.14 -20.63 18.30
CA MET A 262 -9.80 -20.15 17.08
C MET A 262 -8.78 -20.03 15.95
N ASN A 263 -9.12 -20.59 14.79
CA ASN A 263 -8.35 -20.36 13.56
C ASN A 263 -8.90 -19.17 12.80
N ARG A 264 -8.02 -18.35 12.25
CA ARG A 264 -8.33 -17.12 11.51
C ARG A 264 -7.47 -17.06 10.23
N PRO A 265 -7.96 -16.45 9.13
CA PRO A 265 -9.31 -15.89 8.94
C PRO A 265 -10.39 -16.98 8.84
N SER A 266 -11.65 -16.62 9.11
CA SER A 266 -12.80 -17.54 8.99
C SER A 266 -13.22 -17.76 7.53
N ALA A 267 -13.87 -18.90 7.26
CA ALA A 267 -14.46 -19.23 5.96
C ALA A 267 -15.87 -18.65 5.78
#